data_AF-W1XLU2-F1
#
_entry.id   AF-W1XLU2-F1
#
_cell.length_a   1.000
_cell.length_b   1.000
_cell.length_c   1.000
_cell.angle_alpha   90.00
_cell.angle_beta   90.00
_cell.angle_gamma   90.00
#
_symmetry.space_group_name_H-M   'P 1'
#
loop_
_entity.id
_entity.type
_entity.pdbx_description
1 polymer ?
#
loop_
_entity_poly.entity_id
_entity_poly.type
_entity_poly.pdbx_seq_one_letter_code
_entity_poly.pdbx_strand_id
1 'polypeptide(L)' 'IMPPGTLVTVQNRSGKKDTYKSDGPDVAMPLVVLVNKGSASASEIIAGAVQDRKLGTIVGTNTYGKGTV' A
#
# COMPACT_ATOMS: atom_id res chain seq x y z
N ILE A 1 -0.08 -7.59 -10.32
CA ILE A 1 0.50 -8.16 -9.08
C ILE A 1 -0.42 -7.99 -7.88
N MET A 2 -1.23 -6.93 -7.81
CA MET A 2 -2.22 -6.76 -6.74
C MET A 2 -3.52 -7.46 -7.16
N PRO A 3 -3.96 -8.54 -6.49
CA PRO A 3 -5.26 -9.13 -6.75
C PRO A 3 -6.39 -8.19 -6.33
N PRO A 4 -7.66 -8.48 -6.69
CA PRO A 4 -8.78 -7.65 -6.32
C PRO A 4 -8.89 -7.43 -4.81
N GLY A 5 -9.06 -6.18 -4.38
CA GLY A 5 -9.15 -5.84 -2.95
C GLY A 5 -8.81 -4.38 -2.64
N THR A 6 -9.05 -3.96 -1.41
CA THR A 6 -8.78 -2.58 -0.98
C THR A 6 -7.29 -2.25 -1.00
N LEU A 7 -6.95 -1.09 -1.55
CA LEU A 7 -5.58 -0.54 -1.54
C LEU A 7 -5.44 0.56 -0.48
N VAL A 8 -6.38 1.51 -0.46
CA VAL A 8 -6.33 2.66 0.46
C VAL A 8 -7.71 3.22 0.68
N THR A 9 -7.96 3.71 1.89
CA THR A 9 -9.11 4.54 2.22
C THR A 9 -8.62 5.96 2.52
N VAL A 10 -9.11 6.92 1.75
CA VAL A 10 -8.82 8.34 1.93
C VAL A 10 -9.97 8.96 2.69
N GLN A 11 -9.68 9.64 3.79
CA GLN A 11 -10.66 10.42 4.53
C GLN A 11 -10.38 11.90 4.33
N ASN A 12 -11.36 12.65 3.82
CA ASN A 12 -11.24 14.09 3.67
C ASN A 12 -11.61 14.83 4.97
N ARG A 13 -11.44 16.17 4.98
CA ARG A 13 -11.73 17.02 6.15
C ARG A 13 -13.20 17.00 6.59
N SER A 14 -14.14 16.73 5.68
CA SER A 14 -15.57 16.62 6.03
C SER A 14 -15.95 15.23 6.56
N GLY A 15 -14.98 14.32 6.72
CA GLY A 15 -15.20 12.97 7.21
C GLY A 15 -15.68 11.98 6.14
N LYS A 16 -15.83 12.42 4.88
CA LYS A 16 -16.15 11.52 3.78
C LYS A 16 -14.97 10.59 3.53
N LYS A 17 -15.26 9.30 3.45
CA LYS A 17 -14.29 8.23 3.17
C LYS A 17 -14.46 7.74 1.74
N ASP A 18 -13.40 7.83 0.95
CA ASP A 18 -13.32 7.28 -0.41
C ASP A 18 -12.36 6.08 -0.38
N THR A 19 -12.82 4.92 -0.86
CA THR A 19 -12.02 3.68 -0.85
C THR A 19 -11.61 3.31 -2.26
N TYR A 20 -10.32 3.16 -2.47
CA TYR A 20 -9.73 2.73 -3.73
C TYR A 20 -9.39 1.24 -3.64
N LYS A 21 -9.77 0.51 -4.69
CA LYS A 21 -9.56 -0.95 -4.79
C LYS A 21 -8.72 -1.25 -6.01
N SER A 22 -7.94 -2.33 -5.92
CA SER A 22 -7.33 -2.97 -7.07
C SER A 22 -8.31 -3.95 -7.69
N ASP A 23 -8.19 -4.14 -8.99
CA ASP A 23 -8.80 -5.17 -9.84
C ASP A 23 -7.73 -5.95 -10.63
N GLY A 24 -6.46 -5.81 -10.24
CA GLY A 24 -5.34 -6.40 -10.96
C GLY A 24 -5.28 -7.93 -10.84
N PRO A 25 -4.43 -8.57 -11.67
CA PRO A 25 -4.28 -10.02 -11.63
C PRO A 25 -3.55 -10.48 -10.37
N ASP A 26 -3.97 -11.64 -9.86
CA ASP A 26 -3.17 -12.43 -8.93
C ASP A 26 -2.03 -13.08 -9.71
N VAL A 27 -0.80 -12.66 -9.41
CA VAL A 27 0.39 -13.11 -10.14
C VAL A 27 1.06 -14.31 -9.43
N ALA A 28 0.52 -14.77 -8.28
CA ALA A 28 0.94 -15.98 -7.56
C ALA A 28 2.46 -16.23 -7.57
N MET A 29 3.24 -15.20 -7.28
CA MET A 29 4.71 -15.24 -7.25
C MET A 29 5.23 -14.69 -5.92
N PRO A 30 6.38 -15.19 -5.41
CA PRO A 30 7.01 -14.58 -4.25
C PRO A 30 7.28 -13.09 -4.50
N LEU A 31 6.77 -12.22 -3.63
CA LEU A 31 6.92 -10.77 -3.72
C LEU A 31 7.69 -10.24 -2.51
N VAL A 32 8.73 -9.45 -2.78
CA VAL A 32 9.45 -8.67 -1.78
C VAL A 32 9.39 -7.20 -2.18
N VAL A 33 9.03 -6.33 -1.24
CA VAL A 33 9.02 -4.87 -1.44
C VAL A 33 10.14 -4.27 -0.58
N LEU A 34 11.13 -3.68 -1.25
CA LEU A 34 12.24 -2.99 -0.59
C LEU A 34 11.88 -1.52 -0.35
N VAL A 35 11.98 -1.06 0.90
CA VAL A 35 11.66 0.32 1.30
C VAL A 35 12.81 0.98 2.07
N ASN A 36 12.84 2.31 2.04
CA ASN A 36 13.79 3.09 2.82
C ASN A 36 13.16 4.37 3.39
N LYS A 37 13.95 5.16 4.12
CA LYS A 37 13.51 6.44 4.72
C LYS A 37 12.96 7.48 3.71
N GLY A 38 13.31 7.36 2.43
CA GLY A 38 12.80 8.22 1.36
C GLY A 38 11.51 7.73 0.71
N SER A 39 11.09 6.49 0.99
CA SER A 39 9.80 5.96 0.52
C SER A 39 8.66 6.71 1.21
N ALA A 40 7.81 7.37 0.42
CA ALA A 40 6.71 8.20 0.93
C ALA A 40 5.46 8.13 0.03
N SER A 41 4.30 8.52 0.57
CA SER A 41 3.06 8.73 -0.19
C SER A 41 2.60 7.45 -0.92
N ALA A 42 2.48 7.47 -2.26
CA ALA A 42 2.05 6.31 -3.04
C ALA A 42 2.88 5.04 -2.77
N SER A 43 4.18 5.17 -2.48
CA SER A 43 5.03 4.03 -2.14
C SER A 43 4.64 3.38 -0.82
N GLU A 44 4.24 4.18 0.18
CA GLU A 44 3.77 3.69 1.48
C GLU A 44 2.39 3.04 1.36
N ILE A 45 1.52 3.57 0.49
CA ILE A 45 0.22 2.96 0.19
C ILE A 45 0.41 1.55 -0.38
N ILE A 46 1.29 1.39 -1.37
CA ILE A 46 1.53 0.09 -2.00
C ILE A 46 2.21 -0.87 -1.03
N ALA A 47 3.24 -0.45 -0.29
CA ALA A 47 3.89 -1.28 0.71
C ALA A 47 2.92 -1.71 1.82
N GLY A 48 2.09 -0.79 2.33
CA GLY A 48 1.05 -1.08 3.31
C GLY A 48 0.02 -2.06 2.77
N ALA A 49 -0.50 -1.86 1.56
CA ALA A 49 -1.45 -2.78 0.94
C ALA A 49 -0.86 -4.17 0.73
N VAL A 50 0.42 -4.30 0.36
CA VAL A 50 1.11 -5.60 0.26
C VAL A 50 1.21 -6.28 1.63
N GLN A 51 1.59 -5.52 2.67
CA GLN A 51 1.75 -6.01 4.03
C GLN A 51 0.42 -6.44 4.66
N ASP A 52 -0.59 -5.57 4.63
CA ASP A 52 -1.92 -5.79 5.22
C ASP A 52 -2.61 -6.99 4.59
N ARG A 53 -2.45 -7.16 3.28
CA ARG A 53 -3.06 -8.24 2.51
C ARG A 53 -2.19 -9.50 2.44
N LYS A 54 -1.04 -9.51 3.12
CA LYS A 54 -0.09 -10.64 3.16
C LYS A 54 0.32 -11.13 1.76
N LEU A 55 0.47 -10.19 0.82
CA LEU A 55 0.83 -10.49 -0.57
C LEU A 55 2.34 -10.66 -0.77
N GLY A 56 3.14 -10.25 0.22
CA GLY A 56 4.59 -10.30 0.15
C GLY A 56 5.26 -9.85 1.44
N THR A 57 6.59 -9.82 1.44
CA THR A 57 7.41 -9.39 2.57
C THR A 57 7.95 -7.97 2.32
N ILE A 58 7.85 -7.10 3.33
CA ILE A 58 8.47 -5.77 3.31
C ILE A 58 9.85 -5.87 3.94
N VAL A 59 10.87 -5.34 3.27
CA VAL A 59 12.27 -5.37 3.72
C VAL A 59 12.85 -3.96 3.66
N GLY A 60 13.71 -3.58 4.60
CA GLY A 60 14.45 -2.32 4.58
C GLY A 60 14.37 -1.56 5.89
N THR A 61 14.09 -0.26 5.82
CA THR A 61 13.98 0.62 7.00
C THR A 61 12.62 1.30 7.05
N ASN A 62 12.26 1.87 8.21
CA ASN A 62 11.03 2.66 8.34
C ASN A 62 10.94 3.72 7.24
N THR A 63 9.77 3.78 6.61
CA THR A 63 9.43 4.77 5.58
C THR A 63 9.28 6.17 6.18
N TYR A 64 9.00 7.16 5.35
CA TYR A 64 8.91 8.55 5.79
C TYR A 64 7.77 8.80 6.81
N GLY A 65 6.65 8.10 6.68
CA GLY A 65 5.45 8.27 7.52
C GLY A 65 4.46 9.30 6.97
N LYS A 66 4.38 9.49 5.65
CA LYS A 66 3.46 10.48 5.05
C LYS A 66 2.04 9.92 4.97
N GLY A 67 1.24 10.18 6.00
CA GLY A 67 -0.18 9.80 6.08
C GLY A 67 -1.18 10.81 5.51
N THR A 68 -0.70 11.87 4.84
CA THR A 68 -1.55 12.94 4.30
C THR A 68 -1.34 13.09 2.79
N VAL A 69 -2.45 13.25 2.09
CA VAL A 69 -2.53 13.61 0.67
C VAL A 69 -3.14 14.99 0.52
#